data_AF-A0A7J2IPY1-F1
#
_entry.id   AF-A0A7J2IPY1-F1
#
_cell.length_a   1.000
_cell.length_b   1.000
_cell.length_c   1.000
_cell.angle_alpha   90.00
_cell.angle_beta   90.00
_cell.angle_gamma   90.00
#
_symmetry.space_group_name_H-M   'P 1'
#
loop_
_entity.id
_entity.type
_entity.pdbx_description
1 polymer ?
#
loop_
_entity_poly.entity_id
_entity_poly.type
_entity_poly.pdbx_seq_one_letter_code
_entity_poly.pdbx_strand_id
1 'polypeptide(L)'
;MTFKEEKPWYQWYPEGIPKEIEIPEVPLFELLRETAKKYPDMVAYVFLGREVTFKELDDASDRFATALSKMGVKKGDKVALFLPNCPQFAIAYYGALKVGA
;
A
#
# COMPACT_ATOMS: atom_id res chain seq x y z
N MET A 1 -0.30 16.40 -25.77
CA MET A 1 -1.37 15.88 -26.64
C MET A 1 -2.22 14.95 -25.80
N THR A 2 -3.38 15.41 -25.34
CA THR A 2 -4.27 14.63 -24.48
C THR A 2 -5.27 13.93 -25.38
N PHE A 3 -5.14 12.61 -25.54
CA PHE A 3 -6.19 11.81 -26.16
C PHE A 3 -7.39 11.82 -25.21
N LYS A 4 -8.37 12.67 -25.51
CA LYS A 4 -9.64 12.74 -24.79
C LYS A 4 -10.65 11.83 -25.49
N GLU A 5 -10.29 10.57 -25.69
CA GLU A 5 -11.29 9.55 -26.01
C GLU A 5 -12.05 9.25 -24.71
N GLU A 6 -13.37 9.42 -24.73
CA GLU A 6 -14.21 9.06 -23.59
C GLU A 6 -13.96 7.58 -23.28
N LYS A 7 -13.49 7.30 -22.06
CA LYS A 7 -13.12 5.96 -21.64
C LYS A 7 -14.29 5.00 -21.88
N PRO A 8 -14.11 3.88 -22.61
CA PRO A 8 -15.21 3.01 -23.04
C PRO A 8 -16.09 2.47 -21.90
N TRP A 9 -15.57 2.43 -20.68
CA TRP A 9 -16.33 1.98 -19.51
C TRP A 9 -17.30 3.03 -18.94
N TYR A 10 -17.23 4.30 -19.35
CA TYR A 10 -18.14 5.35 -18.88
C TYR A 10 -19.61 5.13 -19.26
N GLN A 11 -19.88 4.38 -20.33
CA GLN A 11 -21.25 4.01 -20.70
C GLN A 11 -21.92 3.07 -19.66
N TRP A 12 -21.10 2.39 -18.84
CA TRP A 12 -21.56 1.48 -17.79
C TRP A 12 -21.52 2.12 -16.40
N TYR A 13 -21.10 3.39 -16.28
CA TYR A 13 -21.08 4.10 -14.99
C TYR A 13 -22.50 4.46 -14.57
N PRO A 14 -22.90 4.19 -13.31
CA PRO A 14 -24.20 4.61 -12.80
C PRO A 14 -24.35 6.13 -12.84
N GLU A 15 -25.58 6.58 -13.07
CA GLU A 15 -25.91 8.01 -13.04
C GLU A 15 -25.60 8.63 -11.67
N GLY A 16 -25.01 9.82 -11.66
CA GLY A 16 -24.63 10.53 -10.43
C GLY A 16 -23.28 10.13 -9.82
N ILE A 17 -22.58 9.12 -10.37
CA ILE A 17 -21.22 8.77 -9.93
C ILE A 17 -20.19 9.65 -10.66
N PRO A 18 -19.34 10.40 -9.93
CA PRO A 18 -18.25 11.14 -10.55
C PRO A 18 -17.36 10.22 -11.40
N LYS A 19 -17.17 10.59 -12.67
CA LYS A 19 -16.28 9.87 -13.60
C LYS A 19 -14.80 10.03 -13.23
N GLU A 20 -14.49 11.03 -12.42
CA GLU A 20 -13.16 11.37 -11.93
C GLU A 20 -13.22 11.63 -10.43
N ILE A 21 -12.14 11.26 -9.74
CA ILE A 21 -11.94 11.54 -8.32
C ILE A 21 -10.63 12.31 -8.17
N GLU A 22 -10.56 13.16 -7.15
CA GLU A 22 -9.30 13.74 -6.74
C GLU A 22 -8.47 12.66 -6.05
N ILE A 23 -7.29 12.39 -6.60
CA ILE A 23 -6.35 11.42 -6.03
C ILE A 23 -5.35 12.22 -5.20
N PRO A 24 -5.20 11.95 -3.90
CA PRO A 24 -4.26 12.68 -3.07
C PRO A 24 -2.83 12.43 -3.53
N GLU A 25 -2.02 13.49 -3.57
CA GLU A 25 -0.58 13.41 -3.89
C GLU A 25 0.25 12.95 -2.68
N VAL A 26 0.01 11.71 -2.25
CA VAL A 26 0.75 11.07 -1.16
C VAL A 26 1.29 9.71 -1.57
N PRO A 27 2.47 9.30 -1.08
CA PRO A 27 2.94 7.93 -1.27
C PRO A 27 1.94 6.93 -0.67
N LEU A 28 1.75 5.80 -1.33
CA LEU A 28 0.80 4.79 -0.87
C LEU A 28 1.10 4.28 0.55
N PHE A 29 2.37 4.22 0.96
CA PHE A 29 2.74 3.81 2.31
C PHE A 29 2.33 4.82 3.39
N GLU A 30 2.14 6.11 3.04
CA GLU A 30 1.64 7.10 3.99
C GLU A 30 0.18 6.84 4.34
N LEU A 31 -0.62 6.26 3.42
CA LEU A 31 -1.99 5.85 3.75
C LEU A 31 -2.01 4.78 4.86
N LEU A 32 -1.07 3.83 4.84
CA LEU A 32 -0.91 2.86 5.93
C LEU A 32 -0.52 3.56 7.21
N ARG A 33 0.50 4.43 7.17
CA ARG A 33 1.02 5.13 8.34
C ARG A 33 -0.03 6.00 9.01
N GLU A 34 -0.80 6.76 8.24
CA GLU A 34 -1.89 7.58 8.76
C GLU A 34 -3.02 6.71 9.33
N THR A 35 -3.33 5.59 8.70
CA THR A 35 -4.31 4.63 9.24
C THR A 35 -3.84 4.04 10.56
N ALA A 36 -2.56 3.64 10.67
CA ALA A 36 -1.97 3.10 11.88
C ALA A 36 -1.90 4.13 13.02
N LYS A 37 -1.70 5.41 12.72
CA LYS A 37 -1.79 6.49 13.72
C LYS A 37 -3.23 6.71 14.19
N LYS A 38 -4.19 6.70 13.27
CA LYS A 38 -5.59 7.01 13.57
C LYS A 38 -6.33 5.87 14.26
N TYR A 39 -6.01 4.63 13.88
CA TYR A 39 -6.69 3.41 14.33
C TYR A 39 -5.68 2.31 14.70
N PRO A 40 -4.79 2.54 15.68
CA PRO A 40 -3.65 1.67 15.95
C PRO A 40 -4.05 0.24 16.31
N ASP A 41 -5.12 0.09 17.09
CA ASP A 41 -5.56 -1.19 17.63
C ASP A 41 -6.61 -1.89 16.75
N MET A 42 -7.04 -1.26 15.65
CA MET A 42 -7.95 -1.92 14.71
C MET A 42 -7.21 -3.02 13.94
N VAL A 43 -7.90 -4.14 13.76
CA VAL A 43 -7.40 -5.30 13.02
C VAL A 43 -7.28 -4.94 11.54
N ALA A 44 -6.06 -5.01 11.02
CA ALA A 44 -5.77 -4.86 9.60
C ALA A 44 -6.08 -6.14 8.82
N TYR A 45 -5.72 -7.30 9.40
CA TYR A 45 -6.07 -8.60 8.85
C TYR A 45 -6.00 -9.70 9.91
N VAL A 46 -6.64 -10.83 9.62
CA VAL A 46 -6.58 -12.05 10.42
C VAL A 46 -5.91 -13.14 9.59
N PHE A 47 -4.88 -13.77 10.13
CA PHE A 47 -4.17 -14.87 9.49
C PHE A 47 -4.08 -16.06 10.43
N LEU A 48 -4.71 -17.17 10.05
CA LEU A 48 -4.74 -18.42 10.83
C LEU A 48 -5.18 -18.20 12.29
N GLY A 49 -6.20 -17.38 12.50
CA GLY A 49 -6.74 -17.06 13.83
C GLY A 49 -5.92 -16.03 14.62
N ARG A 50 -4.77 -15.57 14.10
CA ARG A 50 -4.04 -14.44 14.66
C ARG A 50 -4.52 -13.15 14.03
N GLU A 51 -4.93 -12.22 14.88
CA GLU A 51 -5.19 -10.84 14.48
C GLU A 51 -3.87 -10.05 14.39
N VAL A 52 -3.77 -9.20 13.38
CA VAL A 52 -2.68 -8.23 13.24
C VAL A 52 -3.30 -6.85 13.12
N THR A 53 -2.88 -5.93 13.98
CA THR A 53 -3.40 -4.55 13.98
C THR A 53 -2.70 -3.67 12.95
N PHE A 54 -3.30 -2.53 12.61
CA PHE A 54 -2.64 -1.55 11.73
C PHE A 54 -1.31 -1.05 12.30
N LYS A 55 -1.22 -0.85 13.62
CA LYS A 55 0.03 -0.49 14.28
C LYS A 55 1.10 -1.56 14.07
N GLU A 56 0.76 -2.83 14.30
CA GLU A 56 1.71 -3.94 14.13
C GLU A 56 2.18 -4.08 12.67
N LEU A 57 1.29 -3.87 11.71
CA LEU A 57 1.65 -3.88 10.28
C LEU A 57 2.58 -2.72 9.91
N ASP A 58 2.31 -1.49 10.38
CA ASP A 58 3.16 -0.33 10.11
C ASP A 58 4.55 -0.50 10.74
N ASP A 59 4.61 -0.92 12.00
CA ASP A 59 5.85 -1.21 12.73
C ASP A 59 6.67 -2.32 12.02
N ALA A 60 6.02 -3.40 11.59
CA ALA A 60 6.69 -4.51 10.91
C ALA A 60 7.23 -4.09 9.54
N SER A 61 6.48 -3.30 8.78
CA SER A 61 6.92 -2.79 7.48
C SER A 61 8.04 -1.76 7.60
N ASP A 62 8.08 -0.94 8.67
CA ASP A 62 9.21 -0.05 8.96
C ASP A 62 10.50 -0.81 9.28
N ARG A 63 10.38 -1.88 10.06
CA ARG A 63 11.50 -2.78 10.36
C ARG A 63 12.03 -3.44 9.09
N PHE A 64 11.15 -3.85 8.19
CA PHE A 64 11.56 -4.46 6.93
C PHE A 64 12.17 -3.44 5.95
N ALA A 65 11.61 -2.23 5.84
CA ALA A 65 12.20 -1.14 5.07
C ALA A 65 13.63 -0.84 5.54
N THR A 66 13.84 -0.79 6.87
CA THR A 66 15.17 -0.61 7.48
C THR A 66 16.13 -1.75 7.09
N ALA A 67 15.65 -2.99 7.04
CA ALA A 67 16.45 -4.13 6.59
C ALA A 67 16.83 -4.02 5.11
N LEU A 68 15.88 -3.66 4.23
CA LEU A 68 16.14 -3.43 2.80
C LEU A 68 17.18 -2.33 2.58
N SER A 69 17.08 -1.21 3.29
CA SER A 69 18.08 -0.14 3.22
C SER A 69 19.47 -0.64 3.65
N LYS A 70 19.56 -1.47 4.70
CA LYS A 70 20.82 -2.09 5.14
C LYS A 70 21.38 -3.10 4.14
N MET A 71 20.52 -3.74 3.36
CA MET A 71 20.92 -4.62 2.25
C MET A 71 21.36 -3.84 1.00
N GLY A 72 21.26 -2.51 1.02
CA GLY A 72 21.72 -1.63 -0.06
C GLY A 72 20.65 -1.24 -1.06
N VAL A 73 19.37 -1.57 -0.81
CA VAL A 73 18.25 -1.10 -1.64
C VAL A 73 18.11 0.41 -1.51
N LYS A 74 17.98 1.09 -2.65
CA LYS A 74 17.84 2.53 -2.76
C LYS A 74 16.55 2.90 -3.47
N LYS A 75 16.16 4.16 -3.35
CA LYS A 75 15.03 4.73 -4.08
C LYS A 75 15.21 4.50 -5.59
N GLY A 76 14.19 3.95 -6.23
CA GLY A 76 14.16 3.63 -7.66
C GLY A 76 14.67 2.22 -8.01
N ASP A 77 15.25 1.48 -7.06
CA ASP A 77 15.57 0.07 -7.25
C ASP A 77 14.29 -0.77 -7.34
N LYS A 78 14.34 -1.93 -7.98
CA LYS A 78 13.18 -2.83 -8.10
C LYS A 78 13.27 -3.96 -7.08
N VAL A 79 12.20 -4.16 -6.31
CA VAL A 79 12.09 -5.29 -5.36
C VAL A 79 11.00 -6.26 -5.84
N ALA A 80 11.39 -7.49 -6.18
CA ALA A 80 10.44 -8.53 -6.54
C ALA A 80 9.86 -9.20 -5.28
N LEU A 81 8.53 -9.28 -5.19
CA LEU A 81 7.82 -9.95 -4.10
C LEU A 81 7.30 -11.30 -4.60
N PHE A 82 7.97 -12.38 -4.22
CA PHE A 82 7.58 -13.75 -4.57
C PHE A 82 7.23 -14.54 -3.31
N LEU A 83 5.98 -14.38 -2.88
CA LEU A 83 5.47 -14.90 -1.61
C LEU A 83 4.04 -15.44 -1.80
N PRO A 84 3.60 -16.42 -0.99
CA PRO A 84 2.20 -16.83 -0.95
C PRO A 84 1.32 -15.74 -0.32
N ASN A 85 0.01 -16.00 -0.22
CA ASN A 85 -0.91 -15.12 0.52
C ASN A 85 -0.68 -15.26 2.04
N CYS A 86 0.27 -14.48 2.56
CA CYS A 86 0.67 -14.49 3.96
C CYS A 86 0.91 -13.06 4.50
N PRO A 87 0.91 -12.84 5.82
CA PRO A 87 1.17 -11.54 6.44
C PRO A 87 2.45 -10.86 5.97
N GLN A 88 3.48 -11.66 5.70
CA GLN A 88 4.78 -11.20 5.23
C GLN A 88 4.69 -10.50 3.87
N PHE A 89 3.71 -10.84 3.02
CA PHE A 89 3.49 -10.15 1.76
C PHE A 89 3.14 -8.67 2.00
N ALA A 90 2.19 -8.37 2.88
CA ALA A 90 1.80 -7.00 3.20
C ALA A 90 2.96 -6.22 3.83
N ILE A 91 3.70 -6.85 4.74
CA ILE A 91 4.91 -6.28 5.36
C ILE A 91 5.95 -5.94 4.30
N ALA A 92 6.22 -6.87 3.38
CA ALA A 92 7.22 -6.70 2.33
C ALA A 92 6.81 -5.64 1.31
N TYR A 93 5.54 -5.61 0.93
CA TYR A 93 4.96 -4.62 0.03
C TYR A 93 5.13 -3.20 0.57
N TYR A 94 4.63 -2.93 1.78
CA TYR A 94 4.77 -1.61 2.38
C TYR A 94 6.23 -1.26 2.71
N GLY A 95 7.04 -2.24 3.11
CA GLY A 95 8.46 -2.01 3.38
C GLY A 95 9.25 -1.60 2.13
N ALA A 96 8.98 -2.22 0.97
CA ALA A 96 9.58 -1.84 -0.31
C ALA A 96 9.15 -0.41 -0.73
N LEU A 97 7.85 -0.09 -0.62
CA LEU A 97 7.36 1.25 -0.92
C LEU A 97 8.00 2.33 -0.02
N LYS A 98 8.18 2.02 1.28
CA LYS A 98 8.80 2.94 2.25
C LYS A 98 10.27 3.24 1.95
N VAL A 99 11.01 2.30 1.35
CA VAL A 99 12.39 2.57 0.88
C VAL A 99 12.42 3.28 -0.49
N GLY A 100 11.24 3.46 -1.11
CA GLY A 100 11.09 4.11 -2.41
C GLY A 100 11.49 3.22 -3.58
N ALA A 101 11.44 1.90 -3.40
CA ALA A 101 11.63 0.90 -4.45
C ALA A 101 10.32 0.59 -5.22
#